data_AF-A0A6A3IHA8-F1
#
_entry.id   AF-A0A6A3IHA8-F1
#
_cell.length_a   1.000
_cell.length_b   1.000
_cell.length_c   1.000
_cell.angle_alpha   90.00
_cell.angle_beta   90.00
_cell.angle_gamma   90.00
#
_symmetry.space_group_name_H-M   'P 1'
#
loop_
_entity.id
_entity.type
_entity.pdbx_description
1 polymer ?
#
loop_
_entity_poly.entity_id
_entity_poly.type
_entity_poly.pdbx_seq_one_letter_code
_entity_poly.pdbx_strand_id
1 'polypeptide(L)'
;MYLTGMARRWHRDWRAANPAASYSDGANALMHEFRPILLGVDIAERIKKERKRWNETYREFADRLLQMADALEGGKAVPANARHALVAFVRNAYPKFTDF
;
A
#
# COMPACT_ATOMS: atom_id res chain seq x y z
N MET A 1 -19.88 2.25 4.08
CA MET A 1 -18.58 2.83 4.48
C MET A 1 -18.83 3.92 5.52
N TYR A 2 -18.30 3.80 6.74
CA TYR A 2 -18.43 4.84 7.77
C TYR A 2 -17.29 5.84 7.64
N LEU A 3 -17.51 6.93 6.89
CA LEU A 3 -16.56 8.04 6.81
C LEU A 3 -16.66 8.92 8.06
N THR A 4 -15.53 9.40 8.57
CA THR A 4 -15.46 10.33 9.71
C THR A 4 -14.54 11.51 9.37
N GLY A 5 -14.56 12.54 10.21
CA GLY A 5 -13.64 13.68 10.10
C GLY A 5 -13.65 14.37 8.73
N MET A 6 -12.45 14.58 8.18
CA MET A 6 -12.26 15.31 6.92
C MET A 6 -12.84 14.56 5.72
N ALA A 7 -12.71 13.24 5.67
CA ALA A 7 -13.25 12.42 4.57
C ALA A 7 -14.78 12.50 4.50
N ARG A 8 -15.48 12.60 5.63
CA ARG A 8 -16.94 12.81 5.66
C ARG A 8 -17.33 14.17 5.09
N ARG A 9 -16.63 15.24 5.50
CA ARG A 9 -16.91 16.60 5.01
C ARG A 9 -16.68 16.69 3.51
N TRP A 10 -15.52 16.23 3.05
CA TRP A 10 -15.20 16.18 1.63
C TRP A 10 -16.23 15.38 0.83
N HIS A 11 -16.60 14.17 1.28
CA HIS A 11 -17.55 13.34 0.53
C HIS A 11 -18.95 13.97 0.46
N ARG A 12 -19.39 14.66 1.52
CA ARG A 12 -20.65 15.41 1.50
C ARG A 12 -20.61 16.52 0.45
N ASP A 13 -19.54 17.31 0.44
CA ASP A 13 -19.41 18.46 -0.46
C ASP A 13 -19.26 17.99 -1.92
N TRP A 14 -18.49 16.92 -2.15
CA TRP A 14 -18.37 16.26 -3.45
C TRP A 14 -19.71 15.69 -3.94
N ARG A 15 -20.49 15.03 -3.07
CA ARG A 15 -21.81 14.47 -3.42
C ARG A 15 -22.84 15.57 -3.74
N ALA A 16 -22.77 16.71 -3.04
CA ALA A 16 -23.62 17.86 -3.36
C ALA A 16 -23.32 18.42 -4.76
N ALA A 17 -22.04 18.45 -5.16
CA ALA A 17 -21.63 18.86 -6.50
C ALA A 17 -21.91 17.79 -7.59
N ASN A 18 -22.03 16.52 -7.20
CA ASN A 18 -22.20 15.38 -8.11
C ASN A 18 -23.44 14.54 -7.75
N PRO A 19 -24.66 15.10 -7.87
CA PRO A 19 -25.88 14.45 -7.40
C PRO A 19 -26.26 13.19 -8.20
N ALA A 20 -25.87 13.12 -9.48
CA ALA A 20 -26.12 11.97 -10.35
C ALA A 20 -25.05 10.87 -10.26
N ALA A 21 -23.96 11.11 -9.51
CA ALA A 21 -22.84 10.17 -9.46
C ALA A 21 -23.20 8.91 -8.67
N SER A 22 -22.83 7.77 -9.23
CA SER A 22 -23.09 6.46 -8.63
C SER A 22 -22.28 6.25 -7.35
N TYR A 23 -22.54 5.14 -6.64
CA TYR A 23 -21.72 4.76 -5.50
C TYR A 23 -20.26 4.49 -5.90
N SER A 24 -20.04 3.83 -7.03
CA SER A 24 -18.69 3.55 -7.55
C SER A 24 -17.92 4.82 -7.89
N ASP A 25 -18.59 5.83 -8.46
CA ASP A 25 -17.96 7.11 -8.78
C ASP A 25 -17.48 7.81 -7.51
N GLY A 26 -18.30 7.77 -6.45
CA GLY A 26 -17.93 8.34 -5.14
C GLY A 26 -16.77 7.59 -4.48
N ALA A 27 -16.74 6.26 -4.58
CA ALA A 27 -15.62 5.47 -4.07
C ALA A 27 -14.33 5.77 -4.85
N ASN A 28 -14.40 5.84 -6.17
CA ASN A 28 -13.25 6.16 -7.02
C ASN A 28 -12.73 7.58 -6.78
N ALA A 29 -13.62 8.57 -6.67
CA ALA A 29 -13.25 9.95 -6.37
C ALA A 29 -12.60 10.06 -4.98
N LEU A 30 -13.14 9.37 -3.97
CA LEU A 30 -12.56 9.34 -2.63
C LEU A 30 -11.17 8.68 -2.62
N MET A 31 -11.00 7.59 -3.38
CA MET A 31 -9.69 6.98 -3.58
C MET A 31 -8.74 7.94 -4.29
N HIS A 32 -9.17 8.66 -5.32
CA HIS A 32 -8.32 9.61 -6.02
C HIS A 32 -7.90 10.80 -5.13
N GLU A 33 -8.80 11.34 -4.32
CA GLU A 33 -8.53 12.49 -3.46
C GLU A 33 -7.57 12.15 -2.31
N PHE A 34 -7.81 11.02 -1.63
CA PHE A 34 -7.10 10.70 -0.39
C PHE A 34 -5.97 9.70 -0.56
N ARG A 35 -5.85 9.02 -1.70
CA ARG A 35 -4.72 8.14 -1.95
C ARG A 35 -3.49 9.01 -2.19
N PRO A 36 -2.44 8.92 -1.35
CA PRO A 36 -1.19 9.59 -1.66
C PRO A 36 -0.67 9.04 -2.99
N ILE A 37 -0.26 9.94 -3.89
CA ILE A 37 0.50 9.58 -5.08
C ILE A 37 1.89 9.17 -4.60
N LEU A 38 2.03 7.92 -4.20
CA LEU A 38 3.33 7.33 -3.96
C LEU A 38 3.87 6.92 -5.34
N LEU A 39 5.01 7.48 -5.73
CA LEU A 39 5.69 6.99 -6.92
C LEU A 39 6.07 5.53 -6.69
N GLY A 40 6.00 4.69 -7.72
CA GLY A 40 6.37 3.27 -7.60
C GLY A 40 7.79 3.10 -7.02
N VAL A 41 8.67 4.07 -7.29
CA VAL A 41 10.02 4.16 -6.71
C VAL A 41 10.00 4.28 -5.18
N ASP A 42 9.12 5.10 -4.60
CA ASP A 42 9.03 5.28 -3.14
C ASP A 42 8.54 4.01 -2.45
N ILE A 43 7.58 3.32 -3.07
CA ILE A 43 7.06 2.04 -2.56
C ILE A 43 8.15 0.97 -2.63
N ALA A 44 8.87 0.87 -3.76
CA ALA A 44 9.96 -0.09 -3.92
C ALA A 44 11.10 0.16 -2.94
N GLU A 45 11.49 1.43 -2.73
CA GLU A 45 12.49 1.80 -1.73
C GLU A 45 12.04 1.50 -0.30
N ARG A 46 10.75 1.71 -0.01
CA ARG A 46 10.18 1.34 1.29
C ARG A 46 10.23 -0.16 1.52
N ILE A 47 9.81 -0.97 0.55
CA ILE A 47 9.85 -2.45 0.62
C ILE A 47 11.27 -2.91 0.96
N LYS A 48 12.31 -2.39 0.28
CA LYS A 48 13.70 -2.78 0.51
C LYS A 48 14.20 -2.53 1.94
N LYS A 49 13.66 -1.51 2.62
CA LYS A 49 14.06 -1.09 3.97
C LYS A 49 13.26 -1.77 5.08
N GLU A 50 12.16 -2.45 4.75
CA GLU A 50 11.32 -3.12 5.74
C GLU A 50 12.06 -4.27 6.41
N ARG A 51 11.99 -4.29 7.74
CA ARG A 51 12.59 -5.33 8.59
C ARG A 51 11.53 -6.18 9.23
N LYS A 52 11.88 -7.44 9.49
CA LYS A 52 11.03 -8.33 10.27
C LYS A 52 10.87 -7.77 11.69
N ARG A 53 9.63 -7.66 12.14
CA ARG A 53 9.29 -7.27 13.51
C ARG A 53 9.57 -8.43 14.46
N TRP A 54 9.86 -8.10 15.72
CA TRP A 54 10.17 -9.10 16.75
C TRP A 54 8.96 -10.01 17.03
N ASN A 55 7.74 -9.50 16.87
CA ASN A 55 6.49 -10.18 17.19
C ASN A 55 5.77 -10.80 15.98
N GLU A 56 6.30 -10.68 14.76
CA GLU A 56 5.72 -11.35 13.58
C GLU A 56 6.47 -12.64 13.25
N THR A 57 5.80 -13.60 12.64
CA THR A 57 6.42 -14.81 12.06
C THR A 57 7.06 -14.49 10.71
N TYR A 58 7.87 -15.41 10.17
CA TYR A 58 8.41 -15.25 8.81
C TYR A 58 7.30 -15.19 7.75
N ARG A 59 6.23 -15.97 7.92
CA ARG A 59 5.11 -15.96 7.00
C ARG A 59 4.40 -14.61 6.99
N GLU A 60 4.11 -14.08 8.17
CA GLU A 60 3.47 -12.76 8.31
C GLU A 60 4.36 -11.64 7.74
N PHE A 61 5.68 -11.73 7.90
CA PHE A 61 6.60 -10.79 7.28
C PHE A 61 6.56 -10.87 5.75
N ALA A 62 6.60 -12.09 5.18
CA ALA A 62 6.51 -12.29 3.74
C ALA A 62 5.17 -11.78 3.16
N ASP A 63 4.06 -12.09 3.83
CA ASP A 63 2.73 -11.63 3.44
C ASP A 63 2.62 -10.10 3.48
N ARG A 64 3.19 -9.46 4.50
CA ARG A 64 3.27 -7.99 4.60
C ARG A 64 4.07 -7.37 3.46
N LEU A 65 5.22 -7.93 3.10
CA LEU A 65 6.02 -7.45 1.97
C LEU A 65 5.28 -7.63 0.63
N LEU A 66 4.56 -8.73 0.45
CA LEU A 66 3.74 -8.97 -0.75
C LEU A 66 2.56 -8.00 -0.85
N GLN A 67 1.92 -7.65 0.26
CA GLN A 67 0.88 -6.61 0.29
C GLN A 67 1.43 -5.25 -0.11
N MET A 68 2.66 -4.91 0.30
CA MET A 68 3.30 -3.67 -0.12
C MET A 68 3.66 -3.69 -1.61
N ALA A 69 4.14 -4.82 -2.13
CA ALA A 69 4.39 -5.00 -3.56
C ALA A 69 3.11 -4.92 -4.40
N ASP A 70 1.96 -5.29 -3.83
CA ASP A 70 0.67 -5.18 -4.50
C ASP A 70 0.19 -3.74 -4.68
N ALA A 71 0.76 -2.80 -3.92
CA ALA A 71 0.50 -1.38 -4.08
C ALA A 71 1.24 -0.74 -5.28
N LEU A 72 2.21 -1.45 -5.87
CA LEU A 72 2.90 -1.04 -7.10
C LEU A 72 1.98 -1.21 -8.31
N GLU A 73 2.29 -0.50 -9.40
CA GLU A 73 1.57 -0.66 -10.66
C GLU A 73 1.67 -2.11 -11.18
N GLY A 74 0.53 -2.70 -11.55
CA GLY A 74 0.41 -4.11 -11.90
C GLY A 74 0.47 -5.09 -10.72
N GLY A 75 0.67 -4.59 -9.50
CA GLY A 75 0.62 -5.35 -8.26
C GLY A 75 1.66 -6.47 -8.16
N LYS A 76 1.43 -7.45 -7.28
CA LYS A 76 2.37 -8.57 -7.05
C LYS A 76 2.39 -9.60 -8.19
N ALA A 77 1.46 -9.53 -9.13
CA ALA A 77 1.44 -10.38 -10.32
C ALA A 77 2.59 -10.04 -11.30
N VAL A 78 3.09 -8.81 -11.26
CA VAL A 78 4.29 -8.41 -12.01
C VAL A 78 5.53 -9.02 -11.31
N PRO A 79 6.34 -9.85 -12.00
CA PRO A 79 7.49 -10.52 -11.39
C PRO A 79 8.52 -9.56 -10.76
N ALA A 80 8.70 -8.38 -11.34
CA ALA A 80 9.61 -7.37 -10.81
C ALA A 80 9.19 -6.87 -9.42
N ASN A 81 7.88 -6.67 -9.20
CA ASN A 81 7.33 -6.20 -7.93
C ASN A 81 7.50 -7.25 -6.83
N ALA A 82 7.20 -8.51 -7.15
CA ALA A 82 7.45 -9.64 -6.24
C ALA A 82 8.94 -9.81 -5.91
N ARG A 83 9.84 -9.48 -6.85
CA ARG A 83 11.30 -9.53 -6.63
C ARG A 83 11.75 -8.54 -5.57
N HIS A 84 11.14 -7.35 -5.49
CA HIS A 84 11.44 -6.39 -4.41
C HIS A 84 11.10 -6.97 -3.03
N ALA A 85 9.94 -7.60 -2.89
CA ALA A 85 9.53 -8.28 -1.66
C ALA A 85 10.51 -9.43 -1.30
N LEU A 86 10.89 -10.26 -2.28
CA LEU A 86 11.84 -11.35 -2.05
C LEU A 86 13.21 -10.84 -1.57
N VAL A 87 13.76 -9.82 -2.21
CA VAL A 87 15.06 -9.24 -1.83
C VAL A 87 15.01 -8.67 -0.41
N ALA A 88 13.93 -7.96 -0.06
CA ALA A 88 13.74 -7.44 1.29
C ALA A 88 13.63 -8.57 2.32
N PHE A 89 12.88 -9.63 2.00
CA PHE A 89 12.74 -10.79 2.86
C PHE A 89 14.10 -11.44 3.14
N VAL A 90 14.87 -11.76 2.11
CA VAL A 90 16.20 -12.41 2.26
C VAL A 90 17.14 -11.56 3.11
N ARG A 91 17.17 -10.24 2.89
CA ARG A 91 18.07 -9.32 3.61
C ARG A 91 17.64 -9.08 5.05
N ASN A 92 16.35 -8.95 5.31
CA ASN A 92 15.85 -8.35 6.53
C ASN A 92 14.99 -9.29 7.39
N ALA A 93 14.78 -10.53 6.97
CA ALA A 93 14.06 -11.53 7.76
C ALA A 93 14.86 -11.94 9.01
N TYR A 94 16.19 -12.01 8.90
CA TYR A 94 17.08 -12.37 10.00
C TYR A 94 17.93 -11.17 10.42
N PRO A 95 17.92 -10.78 11.71
CA PRO A 95 18.71 -9.64 12.20
C PRO A 95 20.23 -9.79 11.98
N LYS A 96 20.74 -11.03 11.89
CA LYS A 96 22.17 -11.33 11.70
C LYS A 96 22.74 -10.96 10.33
N PHE A 97 21.91 -10.63 9.32
CA PHE A 97 22.36 -10.29 7.97
C PHE A 97 22.25 -8.79 7.64
N THR A 98 22.22 -7.93 8.66
CA THR A 98 22.08 -6.47 8.47
C THR A 98 23.37 -5.75 8.06
N ASP A 99 24.50 -6.47 7.93
CA ASP A 99 25.78 -5.94 7.48
C ASP A 99 26.24 -6.66 6.19
N PHE A 100 25.92 -6.09 5.02
CA PHE A 100 26.59 -6.37 3.75
C PHE A 100 26.68 -5.08 2.92
#